data_AF-A0A914MJD7-F1
#
_entry.id   AF-A0A914MJD7-F1
#
_cell.length_a   1.000
_cell.length_b   1.000
_cell.length_c   1.000
_cell.angle_alpha   90.00
_cell.angle_beta   90.00
_cell.angle_gamma   90.00
#
_symmetry.space_group_name_H-M   'P 1'
#
loop_
_entity.id
_entity.type
_entity.pdbx_description
1 polymer ?
#
loop_
_entity_poly.entity_id
_entity_poly.type
_entity_poly.pdbx_seq_one_letter_code
_entity_poly.pdbx_strand_id
1 'polypeptide(L)'
;MDNIRKMRYLLTFLQGPAKDLVAGFVLTNENYNRALDLLKSRYGNSRAITEALESELMNLTPPNDSSHSLRAFVDSLEKICRQLEAFGAMDQSPFVSTVIKTKLPQSIVAKLIEKERYSQARWDSARLRQELCNLVEINEEVMRFSQLKIRPQGGPIVPPVHQINDYRPRTGHTEQFHSFCVQSRPIQGIQLPPQGKRYCSLCNEGIHFPSECPSFQHLRHVSRD
;
A
#
# COMPACT_ATOMS: atom_id res chain seq x y z
N MET A 1 -39.92 26.50 8.73
CA MET A 1 -40.54 25.40 9.51
C MET A 1 -41.03 25.93 10.84
N ASP A 2 -42.27 25.59 11.20
CA ASP A 2 -42.88 25.86 12.52
C ASP A 2 -42.22 25.04 13.65
N ASN A 3 -42.24 25.53 14.90
CA ASN A 3 -41.50 24.91 16.01
C ASN A 3 -42.10 23.58 16.46
N ILE A 4 -43.42 23.37 16.30
CA ILE A 4 -44.02 22.04 16.57
C ILE A 4 -43.47 21.01 15.58
N ARG A 5 -43.32 21.38 14.30
CA ARG A 5 -42.68 20.52 13.29
C ARG A 5 -41.22 20.25 13.62
N LYS A 6 -40.45 21.26 14.06
CA LYS A 6 -39.05 21.08 14.49
C LYS A 6 -38.94 20.17 15.71
N MET A 7 -39.84 20.29 16.68
CA MET A 7 -39.87 19.42 17.87
C MET A 7 -40.16 17.97 17.49
N ARG A 8 -41.16 17.74 16.63
CA ARG A 8 -41.44 16.38 16.13
C ARG A 8 -40.23 15.80 15.42
N TYR A 9 -39.58 16.59 14.57
CA TYR A 9 -38.37 16.18 13.88
C TYR A 9 -37.22 15.89 14.86
N LEU A 10 -36.98 16.74 15.86
CA LEU A 10 -35.98 16.51 16.90
C LEU A 10 -36.20 15.17 17.61
N LEU A 11 -37.45 14.88 18.02
CA LEU A 11 -37.80 13.64 18.72
C LEU A 11 -37.52 12.36 17.89
N THR A 12 -37.52 12.42 16.55
CA THR A 12 -37.19 11.25 15.72
C THR A 12 -35.70 10.91 15.72
N PHE A 13 -34.82 11.87 16.07
CA PHE A 13 -33.37 11.64 16.16
C PHE A 13 -32.90 11.28 17.57
N LEU A 14 -33.69 11.56 18.60
CA LEU A 14 -33.30 11.26 19.98
C LEU A 14 -33.55 9.79 20.31
N GLN A 15 -32.59 9.19 21.00
CA GLN A 15 -32.64 7.81 21.47
C GLN A 15 -32.12 7.72 22.91
N GLY A 16 -32.54 6.67 23.63
CA GLY A 16 -32.10 6.39 25.00
C GLY A 16 -32.21 7.60 25.94
N PRO A 17 -31.18 7.88 26.76
CA PRO A 17 -31.23 8.92 27.80
C PRO A 17 -31.51 10.34 27.28
N ALA A 18 -31.16 10.65 26.03
CA ALA A 18 -31.44 11.96 25.44
C ALA A 18 -32.93 12.12 25.10
N LYS A 19 -33.60 11.03 24.70
CA LYS A 19 -35.05 11.01 24.47
C LYS A 19 -35.81 11.09 25.79
N ASP A 20 -35.38 10.33 26.79
CA ASP A 20 -35.99 10.32 28.12
C ASP A 20 -35.92 11.70 28.79
N LEU A 21 -34.79 12.42 28.59
CA LEU A 21 -34.60 13.78 29.11
C LEU A 21 -35.67 14.76 28.63
N VAL A 22 -36.16 14.60 27.40
CA VAL A 22 -37.15 15.52 26.81
C VAL A 22 -38.56 14.91 26.74
N ALA A 23 -38.76 13.70 27.26
CA ALA A 23 -40.04 12.97 27.18
C ALA A 23 -41.19 13.71 27.90
N GLY A 24 -40.87 14.55 28.89
CA GLY A 24 -41.85 15.37 29.61
C GLY A 24 -42.34 16.63 28.87
N PHE A 25 -41.76 16.99 27.72
CA PHE A 25 -42.18 18.18 26.97
C PHE A 25 -43.39 17.89 26.08
N VAL A 26 -44.45 18.69 26.23
CA VAL A 26 -45.59 18.71 25.32
C VAL A 26 -45.21 19.37 23.99
N LEU A 27 -45.77 18.90 22.87
CA LEU A 27 -45.58 19.45 21.52
C LEU A 27 -46.18 20.86 21.37
N THR A 28 -45.50 21.88 21.89
CA THR A 28 -45.87 23.29 21.77
C THR A 28 -44.73 24.12 21.16
N ASN A 29 -45.04 25.30 20.65
CA ASN A 29 -44.06 26.18 20.00
C ASN A 29 -42.94 26.68 20.93
N GLU A 30 -43.25 26.82 22.22
CA GLU A 30 -42.31 27.28 23.26
C GLU A 30 -41.38 26.15 23.73
N ASN A 31 -41.88 24.92 23.76
CA ASN A 31 -41.16 23.78 24.31
C ASN A 31 -40.03 23.28 23.43
N TYR A 32 -40.04 23.58 22.12
CA TYR A 32 -38.91 23.24 21.25
C TYR A 32 -37.60 23.87 21.73
N ASN A 33 -37.61 25.19 21.99
CA ASN A 33 -36.41 25.89 22.45
C ASN A 33 -35.97 25.38 23.82
N ARG A 34 -36.91 25.18 24.76
CA ARG A 34 -36.60 24.63 26.09
C ARG A 34 -36.00 23.22 26.03
N ALA A 35 -36.53 22.34 25.20
CA ALA A 35 -35.99 20.99 25.00
C ALA A 35 -34.60 21.04 24.37
N LEU A 36 -34.38 21.90 23.38
CA LEU A 36 -33.08 22.08 22.75
C LEU A 36 -32.04 22.63 23.73
N ASP A 37 -32.41 23.62 24.55
CA ASP A 37 -31.53 24.21 25.55
C ASP A 37 -31.19 23.20 26.65
N LEU A 38 -32.15 22.37 27.07
CA LEU A 38 -31.90 21.30 28.03
C LEU A 38 -30.93 20.25 27.47
N LEU A 39 -31.09 19.86 26.21
CA LEU A 39 -30.16 18.94 25.53
C LEU A 39 -28.75 19.54 25.42
N LYS A 40 -28.64 20.82 25.03
CA LYS A 40 -27.36 21.52 24.97
C LYS A 40 -26.72 21.69 26.35
N SER A 41 -27.51 21.97 27.38
CA SER A 41 -27.00 22.10 28.75
C SER A 41 -26.41 20.78 29.24
N ARG A 42 -27.07 19.64 28.96
CA ARG A 42 -26.60 18.33 29.42
C ARG A 42 -25.47 17.75 28.58
N TYR A 43 -25.53 17.91 27.24
CA TYR A 43 -24.62 17.22 26.32
C TYR A 43 -23.71 18.15 25.51
N GLY A 44 -23.97 19.45 25.52
CA GLY A 44 -23.25 20.47 24.75
C GLY A 44 -22.15 21.17 25.54
N ASN A 45 -21.54 20.51 26.53
CA ASN A 45 -20.40 21.07 27.25
C ASN A 45 -19.19 21.16 26.30
N SER A 46 -18.98 22.34 25.70
CA SER A 46 -17.92 22.59 24.72
C SER A 46 -16.54 22.20 25.22
N ARG A 47 -16.22 22.46 26.49
CA ARG A 47 -14.92 22.10 27.06
C ARG A 47 -14.71 20.59 27.08
N ALA A 48 -15.69 19.84 27.59
CA ALA A 48 -15.62 18.39 27.63
C ALA A 48 -15.54 17.77 26.22
N ILE A 49 -16.26 18.34 25.25
CA ILE A 49 -16.19 17.92 23.84
C ILE A 49 -14.79 18.18 23.27
N THR A 50 -14.23 19.37 23.48
CA THR A 50 -12.88 19.72 23.04
C THR A 50 -11.83 18.78 23.65
N GLU A 51 -11.86 18.56 24.97
CA GLU A 51 -10.93 17.66 25.67
C GLU A 51 -11.03 16.23 25.13
N ALA A 52 -12.23 15.75 24.83
CA ALA A 52 -12.45 14.45 24.22
C ALA A 52 -11.87 14.36 22.79
N LEU A 53 -12.07 15.40 21.96
CA LEU A 53 -11.54 15.48 20.60
C LEU A 53 -10.01 15.58 20.58
N GLU A 54 -9.41 16.34 21.49
CA GLU A 54 -7.95 16.42 21.66
C GLU A 54 -7.38 15.06 22.07
N SER A 55 -8.04 14.36 22.99
CA SER A 55 -7.68 13.00 23.37
C SER A 55 -7.82 12.02 22.19
N GLU A 56 -8.89 12.13 21.38
CA GLU A 56 -9.07 11.31 20.17
C GLU A 56 -7.95 11.57 19.16
N LEU A 57 -7.56 12.84 18.95
CA LEU A 57 -6.44 13.23 18.09
C LEU A 57 -5.11 12.61 18.58
N MET A 58 -4.83 12.72 19.88
CA MET A 58 -3.61 12.17 20.48
C MET A 58 -3.59 10.64 20.45
N ASN A 59 -4.75 9.99 20.42
CA ASN A 59 -4.90 8.54 20.42
C ASN A 59 -5.29 7.97 19.05
N LEU A 60 -5.19 8.76 17.97
CA LEU A 60 -5.43 8.27 16.62
C LEU A 60 -4.56 7.04 16.33
N THR A 61 -5.20 6.03 15.74
CA THR A 61 -4.54 4.79 15.37
C THR A 61 -3.58 5.07 14.22
N PRO A 62 -2.26 4.80 14.37
CA PRO A 62 -1.31 4.98 13.29
C PRO A 62 -1.69 4.17 12.06
N PRO A 63 -1.59 4.71 10.84
CA PRO A 63 -1.86 3.94 9.64
C PRO A 63 -0.74 2.91 9.41
N ASN A 64 -1.09 1.78 8.79
CA ASN A 64 -0.11 0.81 8.33
C ASN A 64 0.38 1.17 6.91
N ASP A 65 1.18 0.29 6.31
CA ASP A 65 1.78 0.53 4.98
C ASP A 65 0.78 0.48 3.81
N SER A 66 -0.50 0.20 4.06
CA SER A 66 -1.55 0.20 3.04
C SER A 66 -2.06 1.61 2.73
N SER A 67 -2.38 1.85 1.45
CA SER A 67 -3.03 3.10 1.02
C SER A 67 -4.37 3.32 1.71
N HIS A 68 -5.14 2.24 1.91
CA HIS A 68 -6.46 2.29 2.54
C HIS A 68 -6.38 2.71 4.01
N SER A 69 -5.40 2.21 4.78
CA SER A 69 -5.24 2.64 6.17
C SER A 69 -4.80 4.10 6.27
N LEU A 70 -3.95 4.57 5.34
CA LEU A 70 -3.54 5.96 5.33
C LEU A 70 -4.73 6.88 4.99
N ARG A 71 -5.59 6.49 4.03
CA ARG A 71 -6.84 7.20 3.75
C ARG A 71 -7.76 7.26 4.97
N ALA A 72 -8.02 6.13 5.62
CA ALA A 72 -8.86 6.08 6.81
C ALA A 72 -8.31 6.92 7.98
N PHE A 73 -6.99 6.95 8.15
CA PHE A 73 -6.32 7.83 9.11
C PHE A 73 -6.58 9.30 8.79
N VAL A 74 -6.38 9.73 7.53
CA VAL A 74 -6.62 11.11 7.10
C VAL A 74 -8.08 11.50 7.26
N ASP A 75 -9.02 10.63 6.89
CA ASP A 75 -10.45 10.92 7.03
C ASP A 75 -10.85 11.11 8.50
N SER A 76 -10.28 10.31 9.41
CA SER A 76 -10.49 10.43 10.86
C SER A 76 -9.86 11.70 11.42
N LEU A 77 -8.63 12.02 11.00
CA LEU A 77 -7.94 13.25 11.35
C LEU A 77 -8.73 14.48 10.91
N GLU A 78 -9.17 14.54 9.66
CA GLU A 78 -9.95 15.65 9.11
C GLU A 78 -11.30 15.80 9.82
N LYS A 79 -11.95 14.69 10.17
CA LYS A 79 -13.18 14.72 10.97
C LYS A 79 -12.94 15.42 12.32
N ILE A 80 -11.88 15.03 13.04
CA ILE A 80 -11.55 15.59 14.36
C ILE A 80 -11.16 17.06 14.23
N CYS A 81 -10.28 17.40 13.28
CA CYS A 81 -9.86 18.78 13.03
C CYS A 81 -11.06 19.69 12.69
N ARG A 82 -11.97 19.26 11.81
CA ARG A 82 -13.18 20.01 11.49
C ARG A 82 -14.08 20.23 12.71
N GLN A 83 -14.17 19.26 13.61
CA GLN A 83 -14.91 19.42 14.85
C GLN A 83 -14.23 20.41 15.79
N LEU A 84 -12.91 20.30 16.01
CA LEU A 84 -12.14 21.25 16.81
C LEU A 84 -12.22 22.69 16.27
N GLU A 85 -12.20 22.86 14.95
CA GLU A 85 -12.39 24.16 14.28
C GLU A 85 -13.79 24.74 14.55
N ALA A 86 -14.84 23.91 14.47
CA ALA A 86 -16.21 24.34 14.76
C ALA A 86 -16.42 24.78 16.21
N PHE A 87 -15.63 24.25 17.16
CA PHE A 87 -15.62 24.67 18.55
C PHE A 87 -14.63 25.81 18.85
N GLY A 88 -13.92 26.32 17.84
CA GLY A 88 -12.93 27.39 18.00
C GLY A 88 -11.68 26.99 18.79
N ALA A 89 -11.45 25.69 18.94
CA ALA A 89 -10.35 25.13 19.72
C ALA A 89 -9.16 24.70 18.86
N MET A 90 -9.30 24.72 17.53
CA MET A 90 -8.19 24.40 16.65
C MET A 90 -7.22 25.57 16.57
N ASP A 91 -6.09 25.46 17.26
CA ASP A 91 -5.02 26.42 17.14
C ASP A 91 -4.18 26.15 15.86
N GLN A 92 -3.58 27.20 15.31
CA GLN A 92 -2.52 27.07 14.31
C GLN A 92 -1.17 26.68 14.97
N SER A 93 -1.23 26.13 16.19
CA SER A 93 -0.04 25.86 16.98
C SER A 93 0.78 24.77 16.29
N PRO A 94 2.12 24.85 16.38
CA PRO A 94 3.01 23.78 15.96
C PRO A 94 2.72 22.44 16.63
N PHE A 95 2.01 22.45 17.77
CA PHE A 95 1.66 21.25 18.52
C PHE A 95 0.86 20.25 17.69
N VAL A 96 -0.22 20.69 17.03
CA VAL A 96 -1.09 19.83 16.21
C VAL A 96 -0.30 19.19 15.08
N SER A 97 0.50 19.99 14.38
CA SER A 97 1.38 19.49 13.32
C SER A 97 2.40 18.45 13.83
N THR A 98 2.91 18.63 15.05
CA THR A 98 3.84 17.69 15.68
C THR A 98 3.13 16.38 16.03
N VAL A 99 1.94 16.45 16.64
CA VAL A 99 1.13 15.27 16.99
C VAL A 99 0.76 14.48 15.73
N ILE A 100 0.36 15.14 14.64
CA ILE A 100 0.07 14.47 13.38
C ILE A 100 1.31 13.74 12.85
N LYS A 101 2.47 14.43 12.81
CA LYS A 101 3.72 13.85 12.33
C LYS A 101 4.18 12.65 13.17
N THR A 102 3.94 12.62 14.49
CA THR A 102 4.35 11.49 15.35
C THR A 102 3.50 10.22 15.15
N LYS A 103 2.29 10.35 14.58
CA LYS A 103 1.39 9.22 14.29
C LYS A 103 1.61 8.61 12.91
N LEU A 104 2.32 9.30 12.03
CA LEU A 104 2.52 8.87 10.65
C LEU A 104 3.75 7.95 10.51
N PRO A 105 3.73 7.00 9.55
CA PRO A 105 4.91 6.24 9.16
C PRO A 105 6.06 7.16 8.72
N GLN A 106 7.30 6.77 9.04
CA GLN A 106 8.50 7.56 8.73
C GLN A 106 8.62 7.90 7.24
N SER A 107 8.19 7.00 6.35
CA SER A 107 8.18 7.20 4.91
C SER A 107 7.29 8.36 4.46
N ILE A 108 6.15 8.57 5.12
CA ILE A 108 5.23 9.69 4.86
C ILE A 108 5.78 10.97 5.47
N VAL A 109 6.30 10.91 6.70
CA VAL A 109 6.91 12.06 7.37
C VAL A 109 8.10 12.60 6.58
N ALA A 110 8.94 11.73 6.03
CA ALA A 110 10.07 12.13 5.19
C ALA A 110 9.62 12.93 3.96
N LYS A 111 8.60 12.44 3.23
CA LYS A 111 8.01 13.14 2.06
C LYS A 111 7.42 14.50 2.44
N LEU A 112 6.75 14.59 3.59
CA LEU A 112 6.17 15.84 4.09
C LEU A 112 7.27 16.86 4.45
N ILE A 113 8.30 16.43 5.17
CA ILE A 113 9.44 17.30 5.55
C ILE A 113 10.19 17.78 4.30
N GLU A 114 10.39 16.89 3.32
CA GLU A 114 11.01 17.24 2.05
C GLU A 114 10.22 18.35 1.34
N LYS A 115 8.91 18.17 1.17
CA LYS A 115 8.02 19.21 0.60
C LYS A 115 8.05 20.51 1.40
N GLU A 116 8.04 20.44 2.73
CA GLU A 116 8.10 21.62 3.61
C GLU A 116 9.39 22.42 3.38
N ARG A 117 10.54 21.74 3.29
CA ARG A 117 11.83 22.38 2.99
C ARG A 117 11.84 23.03 1.60
N TYR A 118 11.30 22.37 0.59
CA TYR A 118 11.20 22.94 -0.76
C TYR A 118 10.32 24.19 -0.81
N SER A 119 9.25 24.24 0.00
CA SER A 119 8.37 25.40 0.05
C SER A 119 8.99 26.64 0.70
N GLN A 120 10.15 26.49 1.36
CA GLN A 120 10.85 27.55 2.10
C GLN A 120 9.97 28.29 3.13
N ALA A 121 8.88 27.68 3.57
CA ALA A 121 7.94 28.24 4.51
C ALA A 121 7.61 27.22 5.60
N ARG A 122 7.41 27.71 6.83
CA ARG A 122 6.93 26.87 7.92
C ARG A 122 5.46 26.54 7.68
N TRP A 123 5.10 25.26 7.70
CA TRP A 123 3.70 24.88 7.53
C TRP A 123 2.92 25.04 8.83
N ASP A 124 1.71 25.57 8.71
CA ASP A 124 0.69 25.46 9.76
C ASP A 124 -0.01 24.08 9.66
N SER A 125 -0.92 23.81 10.60
CA SER A 125 -1.68 22.56 10.62
C SER A 125 -2.55 22.39 9.38
N ALA A 126 -3.13 23.47 8.87
CA ALA A 126 -3.98 23.45 7.66
C ALA A 126 -3.19 23.04 6.42
N ARG A 127 -2.01 23.62 6.20
CA ARG A 127 -1.14 23.28 5.08
C ARG A 127 -0.62 21.85 5.18
N LEU A 128 -0.22 21.41 6.37
CA LEU A 128 0.20 20.03 6.60
C LEU A 128 -0.89 19.03 6.22
N ARG A 129 -2.13 19.29 6.66
CA ARG A 129 -3.30 18.47 6.36
C ARG A 129 -3.59 18.42 4.85
N GLN A 130 -3.56 19.57 4.18
CA GLN A 130 -3.72 19.65 2.73
C GLN A 130 -2.69 18.80 1.99
N GLU A 131 -1.42 18.91 2.37
CA GLU A 131 -0.35 18.16 1.71
C GLU A 131 -0.39 16.67 2.03
N LEU A 132 -0.88 16.29 3.21
CA LEU A 132 -1.16 14.90 3.57
C LEU A 132 -2.28 14.32 2.69
N CYS A 133 -3.38 15.04 2.48
CA CYS A 133 -4.44 14.65 1.53
C CYS A 133 -3.89 14.43 0.12
N ASN A 134 -3.09 15.38 -0.39
CA ASN A 134 -2.44 15.25 -1.70
C ASN A 134 -1.55 13.99 -1.78
N LEU A 135 -0.81 13.66 -0.70
CA LEU A 135 0.01 12.44 -0.66
C LEU A 135 -0.84 11.16 -0.70
N VAL A 136 -2.01 11.15 -0.07
CA VAL A 136 -2.94 10.01 -0.15
C VAL A 136 -3.44 9.82 -1.57
N GLU A 137 -3.85 10.90 -2.24
CA GLU A 137 -4.30 10.86 -3.64
C GLU A 137 -3.22 10.30 -4.56
N ILE A 138 -1.98 10.80 -4.43
CA ILE A 138 -0.82 10.28 -5.18
C ILE A 138 -0.59 8.79 -4.87
N ASN A 139 -0.63 8.37 -3.61
CA ASN A 139 -0.44 6.97 -3.24
C ASN A 139 -1.53 6.06 -3.85
N GLU A 140 -2.78 6.52 -3.88
CA GLU A 140 -3.88 5.79 -4.52
C GLU A 140 -3.70 5.72 -6.04
N GLU A 141 -3.26 6.79 -6.70
CA GLU A 141 -2.90 6.77 -8.12
C GLU A 141 -1.77 5.78 -8.41
N VAL A 142 -0.70 5.82 -7.63
CA VAL A 142 0.41 4.87 -7.75
C VAL A 142 -0.08 3.44 -7.59
N MET A 143 -0.97 3.18 -6.62
CA MET A 143 -1.57 1.86 -6.44
C MET A 143 -2.42 1.44 -7.65
N ARG A 144 -3.24 2.35 -8.20
CA ARG A 144 -4.01 2.08 -9.43
C ARG A 144 -3.08 1.68 -10.59
N PHE A 145 -2.02 2.44 -10.85
CA PHE A 145 -1.06 2.11 -11.92
C PHE A 145 -0.27 0.83 -11.63
N SER A 146 0.05 0.53 -10.37
CA SER A 146 0.73 -0.70 -10.00
C SER A 146 -0.11 -1.94 -10.32
N GLN A 147 -1.43 -1.86 -10.13
CA GLN A 147 -2.39 -2.93 -10.46
C GLN A 147 -2.59 -3.07 -11.98
N LEU A 148 -2.41 -1.99 -12.74
CA LEU A 148 -2.47 -1.98 -14.20
C LEU A 148 -1.21 -2.56 -14.87
N LYS A 149 -0.13 -2.87 -14.13
CA LYS A 149 1.01 -3.60 -14.72
C LYS A 149 0.54 -4.97 -15.21
N ILE A 150 0.26 -5.02 -16.52
CA ILE A 150 -0.07 -6.21 -17.28
C ILE A 150 0.99 -7.26 -16.95
N ARG A 151 0.57 -8.38 -16.34
CA ARG A 151 1.38 -9.60 -16.25
C ARG A 151 1.94 -9.86 -17.65
N PRO A 152 3.26 -10.01 -17.85
CA PRO A 152 3.77 -10.40 -19.16
C PRO A 152 3.11 -11.73 -19.55
N GLN A 153 2.10 -11.64 -20.41
CA GLN A 153 1.53 -12.78 -21.12
C GLN A 153 2.56 -13.14 -22.18
N GLY A 154 3.58 -13.88 -21.76
CA GLY A 154 4.75 -14.14 -22.60
C GLY A 154 5.87 -14.85 -21.86
N GLY A 155 5.54 -15.82 -21.00
CA GLY A 155 6.48 -16.92 -20.80
C GLY A 155 6.51 -17.75 -22.08
N PRO A 156 7.66 -18.30 -22.52
CA PRO A 156 7.68 -19.19 -23.67
C PRO A 156 6.63 -20.29 -23.46
N ILE A 157 5.74 -20.47 -24.44
CA ILE A 157 4.81 -21.59 -24.46
C ILE A 157 5.67 -22.84 -24.62
N VAL A 158 6.02 -23.48 -23.50
CA VAL A 158 6.62 -24.81 -23.53
C VAL A 158 5.44 -25.77 -23.70
N PRO A 159 5.35 -26.50 -24.83
CA PRO A 159 4.28 -27.48 -25.01
C PRO A 159 4.35 -28.51 -23.86
N PRO A 160 3.22 -29.07 -23.42
CA PRO A 160 3.22 -30.05 -22.35
C PRO A 160 4.05 -31.25 -22.80
N VAL A 161 5.17 -31.48 -22.10
CA VAL A 161 5.96 -32.69 -22.23
C VAL A 161 4.99 -33.84 -21.94
N HIS A 162 4.59 -34.56 -22.99
CA HIS A 162 3.91 -35.83 -22.80
C HIS A 162 4.82 -36.70 -21.94
N GLN A 163 4.34 -37.08 -20.76
CA GLN A 163 4.98 -38.10 -19.96
C GLN A 163 5.01 -39.36 -20.81
N ILE A 164 6.17 -39.66 -21.39
CA ILE A 164 6.42 -40.98 -21.99
C ILE A 164 6.38 -41.94 -20.80
N ASN A 165 5.26 -42.66 -20.70
CA ASN A 165 5.00 -43.65 -19.67
C ASN A 165 6.20 -44.57 -19.46
N ASP A 166 6.40 -44.86 -18.18
CA ASP A 166 7.30 -45.83 -17.58
C ASP A 166 7.73 -46.98 -18.51
N TYR A 167 9.03 -47.02 -18.81
CA TYR A 167 9.67 -48.20 -19.37
C TYR A 167 9.54 -49.35 -18.36
N ARG A 168 8.59 -50.26 -18.60
CA ARG A 168 8.50 -51.54 -17.89
C ARG A 168 9.34 -52.57 -18.66
N PRO A 169 10.45 -53.09 -18.11
CA PRO A 169 11.20 -54.13 -18.79
C PRO A 169 10.42 -55.45 -18.66
N ARG A 170 9.93 -55.98 -19.78
CA ARG A 170 9.35 -57.32 -19.84
C ARG A 170 10.46 -58.31 -20.22
N THR A 171 10.85 -59.12 -19.25
CA THR A 171 11.77 -60.24 -19.39
C THR A 171 11.13 -61.39 -20.17
N GLY A 172 11.89 -62.01 -21.07
CA GLY A 172 11.71 -63.41 -21.46
C GLY A 172 11.25 -63.67 -22.90
N HIS A 173 12.08 -64.43 -23.61
CA HIS A 173 11.84 -65.21 -24.83
C HIS A 173 12.08 -64.53 -26.19
N THR A 174 13.37 -64.57 -26.62
CA THR A 174 13.87 -65.19 -27.88
C THR A 174 12.78 -65.68 -28.84
N GLU A 175 12.82 -65.49 -30.15
CA GLU A 175 13.92 -65.32 -31.10
C GLU A 175 13.29 -64.91 -32.45
N GLN A 176 14.11 -64.41 -33.38
CA GLN A 176 13.76 -64.12 -34.79
C GLN A 176 13.00 -62.81 -35.05
N PHE A 177 13.71 -61.68 -35.05
CA PHE A 177 13.73 -60.77 -36.20
C PHE A 177 15.07 -60.01 -36.21
N HIS A 178 15.78 -60.10 -37.34
CA HIS A 178 17.15 -59.60 -37.52
C HIS A 178 17.25 -58.08 -37.40
N SER A 179 18.31 -57.66 -36.72
CA SER A 179 18.79 -56.30 -36.53
C SER A 179 19.12 -55.61 -37.86
N PHE A 180 18.59 -54.40 -38.09
CA PHE A 180 19.32 -53.38 -38.83
C PHE A 180 20.19 -52.61 -37.83
N CYS A 181 21.34 -53.17 -37.49
CA CYS A 181 22.45 -52.39 -36.93
C CYS A 181 23.23 -51.79 -38.09
N VAL A 182 23.02 -50.50 -38.38
CA VAL A 182 24.08 -49.70 -38.99
C VAL A 182 24.94 -49.16 -37.85
N GLN A 183 26.07 -49.85 -37.69
CA GLN A 183 27.29 -49.48 -36.98
C GLN A 183 27.31 -48.13 -36.26
N SER A 184 27.39 -48.21 -34.94
CA SER A 184 27.92 -47.15 -34.08
C SER A 184 29.28 -46.69 -34.60
N ARG A 185 29.39 -45.43 -35.01
CA ARG A 185 30.65 -44.71 -34.84
C ARG A 185 30.55 -43.94 -33.53
N PRO A 186 31.40 -44.21 -32.53
CA PRO A 186 31.55 -43.26 -31.44
C PRO A 186 32.04 -41.97 -32.08
N ILE A 187 31.38 -40.84 -31.79
CA ILE A 187 32.02 -39.55 -32.04
C ILE A 187 33.20 -39.51 -31.07
N GLN A 188 34.37 -39.87 -31.57
CA GLN A 188 35.64 -39.58 -30.93
C GLN A 188 35.78 -38.05 -30.86
N GLY A 189 35.94 -37.51 -29.65
CA GLY A 189 36.43 -36.14 -29.49
C GLY A 189 35.70 -35.22 -28.52
N ILE A 190 34.58 -35.61 -27.91
CA ILE A 190 33.98 -34.79 -26.84
C ILE A 190 34.21 -35.47 -25.50
N GLN A 191 35.37 -35.22 -24.92
CA GLN A 191 35.62 -35.48 -23.51
C GLN A 191 34.90 -34.39 -22.71
N LEU A 192 33.87 -34.78 -21.94
CA LEU A 192 33.34 -33.90 -20.90
C LEU A 192 34.50 -33.55 -19.94
N PRO A 193 34.74 -32.26 -19.67
CA PRO A 193 35.82 -31.89 -18.78
C PRO A 193 35.53 -32.39 -17.36
N PRO A 194 36.55 -32.86 -16.61
CA PRO A 194 36.37 -33.25 -15.23
C PRO A 194 35.83 -32.05 -14.43
N GLN A 195 34.93 -32.38 -13.50
CA GLN A 195 34.12 -31.45 -12.72
C GLN A 195 34.89 -30.19 -12.29
N GLY A 196 34.41 -29.01 -12.72
CA GLY A 196 34.90 -27.71 -12.23
C GLY A 196 35.67 -26.81 -13.22
N LYS A 197 35.83 -27.17 -14.50
CA LYS A 197 36.46 -26.29 -15.52
C LYS A 197 35.53 -25.99 -16.69
N ARG A 198 35.38 -24.70 -17.07
CA ARG A 198 34.58 -24.24 -18.22
C ARG A 198 35.45 -24.05 -19.46
N TYR A 199 34.92 -24.43 -20.63
CA TYR A 199 35.54 -24.14 -21.92
C TYR A 199 35.44 -22.65 -22.24
N CYS A 200 36.40 -22.12 -23.00
CA CYS A 200 36.35 -20.75 -23.47
C CYS A 200 35.17 -20.58 -24.43
N SER A 201 34.21 -19.72 -24.08
CA SER A 201 32.98 -19.49 -24.86
C SER A 201 33.22 -18.81 -26.21
N LEU A 202 34.43 -18.31 -26.48
CA LEU A 202 34.76 -17.60 -27.72
C LEU A 202 35.38 -18.52 -28.77
N CYS A 203 36.30 -19.40 -28.38
CA CYS A 203 37.07 -20.20 -29.34
C CYS A 203 36.75 -21.70 -29.32
N ASN A 204 35.94 -22.21 -28.38
CA ASN A 204 35.56 -23.63 -28.19
C ASN A 204 36.73 -24.64 -28.15
N GLU A 205 37.97 -24.17 -28.30
CA GLU A 205 39.22 -24.92 -28.35
C GLU A 205 40.10 -24.48 -27.16
N GLY A 206 39.78 -25.02 -25.98
CA GLY A 206 40.65 -24.92 -24.81
C GLY A 206 39.96 -24.48 -23.52
N ILE A 207 40.68 -24.70 -22.42
CA ILE A 207 40.26 -24.37 -21.06
C ILE A 207 41.06 -23.13 -20.61
N HIS A 208 40.53 -21.96 -20.89
CA HIS A 208 41.07 -20.65 -20.50
C HIS A 208 39.93 -19.62 -20.41
N PHE A 209 40.15 -18.50 -19.73
CA PHE A 209 39.15 -17.43 -19.67
C PHE A 209 39.04 -16.69 -21.01
N PRO A 210 37.85 -16.21 -21.41
CA PRO A 210 37.68 -15.46 -22.67
C PRO A 210 38.65 -14.27 -22.85
N SER A 211 39.09 -13.63 -21.77
CA SER A 211 40.09 -12.55 -21.77
C SER A 211 41.47 -12.99 -22.27
N GLU A 212 41.79 -14.28 -22.15
CA GLU A 212 43.07 -14.89 -22.47
C GLU A 212 43.03 -15.68 -23.79
N CYS A 213 41.90 -15.69 -24.52
CA CYS A 213 41.79 -16.49 -25.75
C CYS A 213 42.74 -15.97 -26.85
N PRO A 214 43.66 -16.81 -27.36
CA PRO A 214 44.62 -16.43 -28.39
C PRO A 214 43.95 -16.10 -29.73
N SER A 215 42.80 -16.72 -30.03
CA SER A 215 42.04 -16.48 -31.27
C SER A 215 41.28 -15.14 -31.29
N PHE A 216 41.12 -14.47 -30.13
CA PHE A 216 40.32 -13.25 -30.00
C PHE A 216 41.02 -12.14 -29.22
N GLN A 217 42.37 -12.10 -29.25
CA GLN A 217 43.16 -11.06 -28.57
C GLN A 217 42.80 -9.63 -28.99
N HIS A 218 42.25 -9.45 -30.18
CA HIS A 218 41.89 -8.15 -30.76
C HIS A 218 40.66 -7.50 -30.10
N LEU A 219 39.85 -8.27 -29.36
CA LEU A 219 38.69 -7.76 -28.62
C LEU A 219 39.07 -7.10 -27.28
N ARG A 220 40.36 -7.00 -26.96
CA ARG A 220 40.86 -6.40 -25.70
C ARG A 220 40.83 -4.87 -25.64
N HIS A 221 40.46 -4.17 -26.71
CA HIS A 221 40.38 -2.71 -26.70
C HIS A 221 38.95 -2.21 -26.83
N VAL A 222 38.26 -2.07 -25.70
CA VAL A 222 37.31 -0.97 -25.48
C VAL A 222 37.39 -0.54 -24.00
N SER A 223 37.83 0.71 -23.84
CA SER A 223 37.72 1.62 -22.69
C SER A 223 38.73 1.52 -21.53
N ARG A 224 39.71 2.43 -21.57
CA ARG A 224 39.90 3.45 -20.54
C ARG A 224 40.74 4.61 -21.10
N ASP A 225 40.05 5.64 -21.56
CA ASP A 225 40.25 7.05 -21.18
C ASP A 225 38.87 7.73 -21.23
#